data_AF-R7ZKK1-F1
#
_entry.id   AF-R7ZKK1-F1
#
_cell.length_a   1.000
_cell.length_b   1.000
_cell.length_c   1.000
_cell.angle_alpha   90.00
_cell.angle_beta   90.00
_cell.angle_gamma   90.00
#
_symmetry.space_group_name_H-M   'P 1'
#
loop_
_entity.id
_entity.type
_entity.pdbx_description
1 polymer ?
#
loop_
_entity_poly.entity_id
_entity_poly.type
_entity_poly.pdbx_seq_one_letter_code
_entity_poly.pdbx_strand_id
1 'polypeptide(L)'
;MYTKVIMSRATLTWVLMIALFTAVGSEIKILPFYDTTFRFGLGSIIFFLCTLIKPTPIILAGIATSIVTTSFRVIVNYYYYTLDVSIIESILMHLPAAIFYLLFALCLHQLNIHQYREKPLKLGLLVAFSEVISNLGEQLARFLVHSYNFVFIHDFLILVAVALLRSFFVVGIYSSILIAEQKKRVQEMLNIGSDLYVETLYLKKSMNHIETITASGFDLYRQLKVKGYRAECLQALHIAQEIHEVKKDSQRIYAGISKIVGEKSYGSIRLSELLHYIEEGNSKYSELLGKDIQFKISFDSDFQTEEHIALLALLNNLTANAIEAIEEHGIISIAIQQQEDDTVITVCDNGSGISQNDLSIIFEPGYTTKYNIEGVAATGIGLSHVTTLITKLNGTISVESNNKETMFKIIIPTQTIQTGET
;
A
#
# COMPACT_ATOMS: atom_id res chain seq x y z
N MET A 1 -12.75 -36.18 -10.87
CA MET A 1 -13.49 -35.87 -9.62
C MET A 1 -13.85 -34.38 -9.68
N TYR A 2 -15.03 -34.07 -10.22
CA TYR A 2 -15.51 -32.70 -10.45
C TYR A 2 -16.02 -32.13 -9.12
N THR A 3 -15.24 -31.27 -8.48
CA THR A 3 -15.66 -30.56 -7.28
C THR A 3 -16.73 -29.53 -7.68
N LYS A 4 -17.99 -29.77 -7.31
CA LYS A 4 -19.03 -28.74 -7.26
C LYS A 4 -18.54 -27.65 -6.31
N VAL A 5 -17.97 -26.57 -6.86
CA VAL A 5 -17.71 -25.35 -6.11
C VAL A 5 -19.08 -24.78 -5.75
N ILE A 6 -19.49 -24.97 -4.50
CA ILE A 6 -20.65 -24.26 -3.95
C ILE A 6 -20.24 -22.78 -3.95
N MET A 7 -20.80 -22.03 -4.89
CA MET A 7 -20.48 -20.63 -5.06
C MET A 7 -20.96 -19.85 -3.83
N SER A 8 -20.06 -19.05 -3.25
CA SER A 8 -20.37 -18.33 -2.01
C SER A 8 -21.50 -17.30 -2.24
N ARG A 9 -22.31 -17.03 -1.20
CA ARG A 9 -23.32 -15.95 -1.25
C ARG A 9 -22.70 -14.61 -1.65
N ALA A 10 -21.49 -14.32 -1.18
CA ALA A 10 -20.76 -13.09 -1.51
C ALA A 10 -20.33 -13.00 -2.99
N THR A 11 -20.07 -14.14 -3.64
CA THR A 11 -19.77 -14.19 -5.08
C THR A 11 -21.03 -13.93 -5.90
N LEU A 12 -22.17 -14.52 -5.49
CA LEU A 12 -23.44 -14.31 -6.17
C LEU A 12 -23.93 -12.86 -6.05
N THR A 13 -23.82 -12.26 -4.85
CA THR A 13 -24.19 -10.85 -4.65
C THR A 13 -23.35 -9.92 -5.52
N TRP A 14 -22.05 -10.18 -5.62
CA TRP A 14 -21.15 -9.42 -6.49
C TRP A 14 -21.54 -9.54 -7.97
N VAL A 15 -21.83 -10.75 -8.46
CA VAL A 15 -22.29 -10.97 -9.83
C VAL A 15 -23.59 -10.20 -10.12
N LEU A 16 -24.54 -10.19 -9.20
CA LEU A 16 -25.78 -9.43 -9.34
C LEU A 16 -25.54 -7.92 -9.35
N MET A 17 -24.62 -7.42 -8.53
CA MET A 17 -24.22 -6.01 -8.56
C MET A 17 -23.61 -5.61 -9.91
N ILE A 18 -22.72 -6.44 -10.48
CA ILE A 18 -22.16 -6.20 -11.82
C ILE A 18 -23.28 -6.08 -12.84
N ALA A 19 -24.21 -7.04 -12.83
CA ALA A 19 -25.33 -7.05 -13.76
C ALA A 19 -26.21 -5.80 -13.65
N LEU A 20 -26.50 -5.37 -12.42
CA LEU A 20 -27.31 -4.18 -12.14
C LEU A 20 -26.61 -2.89 -12.56
N PHE A 21 -25.37 -2.67 -12.15
CA PHE A 21 -24.62 -1.47 -12.54
C PHE A 21 -24.38 -1.39 -14.04
N THR A 22 -24.12 -2.54 -14.68
CA THR A 22 -24.00 -2.62 -16.12
C THR A 22 -25.31 -2.26 -16.81
N ALA A 23 -26.46 -2.74 -16.32
CA ALA A 23 -27.77 -2.40 -16.87
C ALA A 23 -28.05 -0.90 -16.80
N VAL A 24 -27.83 -0.27 -15.65
CA VAL A 24 -27.99 1.18 -15.46
C VAL A 24 -27.03 1.95 -16.39
N GLY A 25 -25.75 1.59 -16.41
CA GLY A 25 -24.77 2.25 -17.28
C GLY A 25 -25.02 2.06 -18.77
N SER A 26 -25.70 0.98 -19.16
CA SER A 26 -26.06 0.71 -20.56
C SER A 26 -27.13 1.66 -21.11
N GLU A 27 -27.85 2.40 -20.25
CA GLU A 27 -28.80 3.43 -20.65
C GLU A 27 -28.19 4.83 -20.77
N ILE A 28 -27.03 5.05 -20.16
CA ILE A 28 -26.28 6.29 -20.33
C ILE A 28 -25.69 6.28 -21.74
N LYS A 29 -26.40 6.91 -22.68
CA LYS A 29 -26.05 7.00 -24.10
C LYS A 29 -25.42 8.36 -24.38
N ILE A 30 -24.11 8.38 -24.59
CA ILE A 30 -23.41 9.58 -25.08
C ILE A 30 -23.52 9.59 -26.61
N LEU A 31 -23.93 10.70 -27.21
CA LEU A 31 -23.94 10.89 -28.67
C LEU A 31 -22.73 11.75 -29.06
N PRO A 32 -21.62 11.14 -29.53
CA PRO A 32 -20.42 11.90 -29.89
C PRO A 32 -20.56 12.68 -31.20
N PHE A 33 -21.48 12.28 -32.10
CA PHE A 33 -21.67 12.91 -33.41
C PHE A 33 -23.15 13.14 -33.69
N TYR A 34 -23.53 14.39 -33.95
CA TYR A 34 -24.92 14.83 -34.10
C TYR A 34 -25.66 14.18 -35.29
N ASP A 35 -24.95 13.77 -36.36
CA ASP A 35 -25.53 13.20 -37.58
C ASP A 35 -25.49 11.66 -37.64
N THR A 36 -25.08 10.99 -36.57
CA THR A 36 -25.01 9.52 -36.54
C THR A 36 -26.05 8.94 -35.59
N THR A 37 -26.63 7.79 -35.95
CA THR A 37 -27.48 6.99 -35.03
C THR A 37 -26.65 6.26 -33.97
N PHE A 38 -25.33 6.44 -33.96
CA PHE A 38 -24.40 5.78 -33.07
C PHE A 38 -24.53 6.33 -31.64
N ARG A 39 -24.82 5.42 -30.69
CA ARG A 39 -25.03 5.73 -29.28
C ARG A 39 -24.01 4.99 -28.43
N PHE A 40 -23.30 5.72 -27.58
CA PHE A 40 -22.23 5.19 -26.73
C PHE A 40 -22.80 4.79 -25.35
N GLY A 41 -22.89 3.50 -25.05
CA GLY A 41 -23.31 3.01 -23.71
C GLY A 41 -22.12 2.72 -22.79
N LEU A 42 -22.22 3.10 -21.51
CA LEU A 42 -21.18 2.84 -20.48
C LEU A 42 -21.18 1.40 -19.93
N GLY A 43 -22.13 0.56 -20.35
CA GLY A 43 -22.31 -0.78 -19.79
C GLY A 43 -21.10 -1.72 -19.97
N SER A 44 -20.47 -1.77 -21.15
CA SER A 44 -19.31 -2.66 -21.36
C SER A 44 -18.09 -2.24 -20.53
N ILE A 45 -17.91 -0.93 -20.32
CA ILE A 45 -16.88 -0.35 -19.45
C ILE A 45 -17.07 -0.83 -18.01
N ILE A 46 -18.29 -0.68 -17.47
CA ILE A 46 -18.61 -1.08 -16.10
C ILE A 46 -18.45 -2.59 -15.91
N PHE A 47 -19.00 -3.38 -16.83
CA PHE A 47 -18.88 -4.83 -16.80
C PHE A 47 -17.41 -5.26 -16.74
N PHE A 48 -16.60 -4.75 -17.67
CA PHE A 48 -15.20 -5.11 -17.76
C PHE A 48 -14.41 -4.64 -16.53
N LEU A 49 -14.57 -3.39 -16.09
CA LEU A 49 -13.90 -2.85 -14.91
C LEU A 49 -14.19 -3.68 -13.66
N CYS A 50 -15.46 -4.03 -13.40
CA CYS A 50 -15.81 -4.83 -12.23
C CYS A 50 -15.24 -6.25 -12.28
N THR A 51 -15.15 -6.86 -13.47
CA THR A 51 -14.47 -8.18 -13.63
C THR A 51 -12.97 -8.09 -13.40
N LEU A 52 -12.34 -6.93 -13.64
CA LEU A 52 -10.92 -6.71 -13.35
C LEU A 52 -10.66 -6.45 -11.86
N ILE A 53 -11.50 -5.68 -11.16
CA ILE A 53 -11.28 -5.33 -9.75
C ILE A 53 -11.30 -6.59 -8.87
N LYS A 54 -12.27 -7.49 -9.06
CA LYS A 54 -12.46 -8.66 -8.19
C LYS A 54 -12.56 -9.95 -9.01
N PRO A 55 -11.90 -11.05 -8.58
CA PRO A 55 -12.07 -12.37 -9.21
C PRO A 55 -13.55 -12.73 -9.31
N THR A 56 -14.03 -12.89 -10.54
CA THR A 56 -15.46 -13.07 -10.83
C THR A 56 -15.61 -14.22 -11.82
N PRO A 57 -16.58 -15.14 -11.64
CA PRO A 57 -16.90 -16.13 -12.67
C PRO A 57 -17.50 -15.43 -13.89
N ILE A 58 -16.65 -15.08 -14.86
CA ILE A 58 -16.98 -14.20 -16.00
C ILE A 58 -18.20 -14.70 -16.78
N ILE A 59 -18.30 -16.01 -17.05
CA ILE A 59 -19.44 -16.58 -17.77
C ILE A 59 -20.75 -16.32 -17.02
N LEU A 60 -20.78 -16.59 -15.71
CA LEU A 60 -21.98 -16.36 -14.90
C LEU A 60 -22.33 -14.87 -14.84
N ALA A 61 -21.32 -14.01 -14.69
CA ALA A 61 -21.52 -12.56 -14.75
C ALA A 61 -22.10 -12.12 -16.09
N GLY A 62 -21.62 -12.68 -17.20
CA GLY A 62 -22.14 -12.45 -18.55
C GLY A 62 -23.60 -12.85 -18.68
N ILE A 63 -23.97 -14.06 -18.22
CA ILE A 63 -25.36 -14.54 -18.25
C ILE A 63 -26.27 -13.64 -17.41
N ALA A 64 -25.89 -13.34 -16.17
CA ALA A 64 -26.66 -12.46 -15.29
C ALA A 64 -26.83 -11.07 -15.89
N THR A 65 -25.75 -10.50 -16.42
CA THR A 65 -25.75 -9.18 -17.07
C THR A 65 -26.67 -9.17 -18.29
N SER A 66 -26.64 -10.22 -19.11
CA SER A 66 -27.48 -10.34 -20.31
C SER A 66 -28.97 -10.37 -19.97
N ILE A 67 -29.34 -11.11 -18.91
CA ILE A 67 -30.72 -11.17 -18.42
C ILE A 67 -31.14 -9.81 -17.84
N VAL A 68 -30.35 -9.27 -16.90
CA VAL A 68 -30.69 -8.05 -16.16
C VAL A 68 -30.75 -6.84 -17.09
N THR A 69 -29.79 -6.68 -18.01
CA THR A 69 -29.78 -5.56 -18.98
C THR A 69 -30.99 -5.60 -19.90
N THR A 70 -31.37 -6.78 -20.40
CA THR A 70 -32.55 -6.94 -21.27
C THR A 70 -33.83 -6.65 -20.51
N SER A 71 -34.02 -7.25 -19.32
CA SER A 71 -35.19 -7.00 -18.48
C SER A 71 -35.30 -5.53 -18.09
N PHE A 72 -34.19 -4.90 -17.71
CA PHE A 72 -34.14 -3.48 -17.37
C PHE A 72 -34.56 -2.61 -18.55
N ARG A 73 -34.08 -2.91 -19.76
CA ARG A 73 -34.46 -2.20 -20.99
C ARG A 73 -35.93 -2.33 -21.35
N VAL A 74 -36.49 -3.53 -21.22
CA VAL A 74 -37.93 -3.77 -21.44
C VAL A 74 -38.76 -2.96 -20.45
N ILE A 75 -38.36 -2.93 -19.17
CA ILE A 75 -39.04 -2.14 -18.12
C ILE A 75 -38.97 -0.64 -18.45
N VAL A 76 -37.80 -0.13 -18.82
CA VAL A 76 -37.60 1.27 -19.20
C VAL A 76 -38.43 1.62 -20.44
N ASN A 77 -38.44 0.75 -21.46
CA ASN A 77 -39.19 0.95 -22.68
C ASN A 77 -40.71 1.03 -22.40
N TYR A 78 -41.24 0.13 -21.58
CA TYR A 78 -42.64 0.13 -21.17
C TYR A 78 -43.02 1.39 -20.37
N TYR A 79 -42.14 1.85 -19.48
CA TYR A 79 -42.37 3.04 -18.67
C TYR A 79 -42.39 4.34 -19.50
N TYR A 80 -41.49 4.48 -20.47
CA TYR A 80 -41.32 5.74 -21.23
C TYR A 80 -42.16 5.84 -22.52
N TYR A 81 -42.46 4.73 -23.20
CA TYR A 81 -43.02 4.76 -24.56
C TYR A 81 -44.49 4.34 -24.67
N THR A 82 -45.20 4.10 -23.56
CA THR A 82 -46.65 3.76 -23.50
C THR A 82 -47.01 2.42 -24.17
N LEU A 83 -48.15 1.84 -23.76
CA LEU A 83 -48.61 0.44 -23.94
C LEU A 83 -48.79 -0.11 -25.38
N ASP A 84 -48.35 0.59 -26.43
CA ASP A 84 -48.67 0.21 -27.83
C ASP A 84 -47.76 -0.89 -28.40
N VAL A 85 -46.69 -1.27 -27.70
CA VAL A 85 -45.77 -2.34 -28.12
C VAL A 85 -46.00 -3.58 -27.27
N SER A 86 -46.15 -4.74 -27.92
CA SER A 86 -46.27 -6.02 -27.21
C SER A 86 -45.01 -6.30 -26.38
N ILE A 87 -45.16 -6.88 -25.18
CA ILE A 87 -44.02 -7.31 -24.35
C ILE A 87 -43.06 -8.20 -25.14
N ILE A 88 -43.61 -9.05 -26.02
CA ILE A 88 -42.82 -9.96 -26.87
C ILE A 88 -41.97 -9.17 -27.87
N GLU A 89 -42.54 -8.13 -28.49
CA GLU A 89 -41.82 -7.26 -29.42
C GLU A 89 -40.73 -6.46 -28.72
N SER A 90 -41.00 -5.95 -27.51
CA SER A 90 -40.00 -5.25 -26.69
C SER A 90 -38.83 -6.16 -26.32
N ILE A 91 -39.10 -7.42 -25.94
CA ILE A 91 -38.07 -8.43 -25.68
C ILE A 91 -37.24 -8.69 -26.93
N LEU A 92 -37.88 -8.92 -28.09
CA LEU A 92 -37.18 -9.17 -29.35
C LEU A 92 -36.33 -7.98 -29.80
N MET A 93 -36.77 -6.74 -29.53
CA MET A 93 -36.02 -5.52 -29.82
C MET A 93 -34.74 -5.40 -28.96
N HIS A 94 -34.75 -5.93 -27.74
CA HIS A 94 -33.63 -5.80 -26.80
C HIS A 94 -32.74 -7.05 -26.71
N LEU A 95 -33.18 -8.21 -27.24
CA LEU A 95 -32.43 -9.46 -27.24
C LEU A 95 -31.01 -9.37 -27.87
N PRO A 96 -30.76 -8.61 -28.96
CA PRO A 96 -29.40 -8.50 -29.50
C PRO A 96 -28.37 -7.97 -28.51
N ALA A 97 -28.78 -7.11 -27.56
CA ALA A 97 -27.88 -6.62 -26.51
C ALA A 97 -27.50 -7.71 -25.49
N ALA A 98 -28.37 -8.70 -25.26
CA ALA A 98 -28.02 -9.87 -24.46
C ALA A 98 -26.89 -10.67 -25.12
N ILE A 99 -26.95 -10.82 -26.45
CA ILE A 99 -25.95 -11.54 -27.24
C ILE A 99 -24.58 -10.87 -27.13
N PHE A 100 -24.53 -9.53 -27.13
CA PHE A 100 -23.30 -8.78 -26.87
C PHE A 100 -22.62 -9.23 -25.57
N TYR A 101 -23.32 -9.18 -24.43
CA TYR A 101 -22.70 -9.49 -23.13
C TYR A 101 -22.36 -10.97 -22.97
N LEU A 102 -23.13 -11.88 -23.57
CA LEU A 102 -22.79 -13.30 -23.60
C LEU A 102 -21.50 -13.56 -24.38
N LEU A 103 -21.39 -13.02 -25.59
CA LEU A 103 -20.20 -13.17 -26.42
C LEU A 103 -18.99 -12.50 -25.78
N PHE A 104 -19.18 -11.31 -25.20
CA PHE A 104 -18.11 -10.59 -24.54
C PHE A 104 -17.56 -11.38 -23.36
N ALA A 105 -18.44 -11.87 -22.48
CA ALA A 105 -18.05 -12.72 -21.36
C ALA A 105 -17.35 -14.01 -21.81
N LEU A 106 -17.81 -14.64 -22.89
CA LEU A 106 -17.18 -15.84 -23.45
C LEU A 106 -15.77 -15.55 -23.96
N CYS A 107 -15.59 -14.49 -24.73
CA CYS A 107 -14.28 -14.07 -25.23
C CYS A 107 -13.31 -13.75 -24.08
N LEU A 108 -13.75 -12.97 -23.08
CA LEU A 108 -12.92 -12.63 -21.92
C LEU A 108 -12.53 -13.88 -21.11
N HIS A 109 -13.43 -14.84 -20.96
CA HIS A 109 -13.15 -16.11 -20.30
C HIS A 109 -12.12 -16.95 -21.08
N GLN A 110 -12.32 -17.10 -22.40
CA GLN A 110 -11.43 -17.89 -23.25
C GLN A 110 -10.02 -17.29 -23.35
N LEU A 111 -9.92 -15.97 -23.36
CA LEU A 111 -8.63 -15.26 -23.37
C LEU A 111 -7.94 -15.25 -22.00
N ASN A 112 -8.62 -15.69 -20.94
CA ASN A 112 -8.14 -15.68 -19.57
C ASN A 112 -7.47 -14.34 -19.19
N ILE A 113 -8.23 -13.26 -19.35
CA ILE A 113 -7.76 -11.87 -19.21
C ILE A 113 -7.00 -11.57 -17.91
N HIS A 114 -7.26 -12.34 -16.85
CA HIS A 114 -6.59 -12.19 -15.56
C HIS A 114 -5.07 -12.40 -15.63
N GLN A 115 -4.59 -13.21 -16.58
CA GLN A 115 -3.15 -13.42 -16.82
C GLN A 115 -2.43 -12.16 -17.33
N TYR A 116 -3.17 -11.22 -17.92
CA TYR A 116 -2.60 -10.04 -18.58
C TYR A 116 -2.76 -8.74 -17.77
N ARG A 117 -3.21 -8.82 -16.51
CA ARG A 117 -3.42 -7.65 -15.63
C ARG A 117 -2.17 -6.78 -15.47
N GLU A 118 -0.99 -7.37 -15.51
CA GLU A 118 0.31 -6.66 -15.41
C GLU A 118 0.84 -6.15 -16.77
N LYS A 119 0.14 -6.45 -17.88
CA LYS A 119 0.53 -6.08 -19.23
C LYS A 119 -0.57 -5.23 -19.88
N PRO A 120 -0.72 -3.96 -19.48
CA PRO A 120 -1.89 -3.15 -19.82
C PRO A 120 -2.10 -3.00 -21.32
N LEU A 121 -1.03 -2.79 -22.10
CA LEU A 121 -1.13 -2.69 -23.56
C LEU A 121 -1.70 -3.96 -24.21
N LYS A 122 -1.23 -5.14 -23.77
CA LYS A 122 -1.70 -6.43 -24.29
C LYS A 122 -3.14 -6.70 -23.86
N LEU A 123 -3.48 -6.39 -22.61
CA LEU A 123 -4.84 -6.53 -22.09
C LEU A 123 -5.83 -5.65 -22.86
N GLY A 124 -5.50 -4.37 -23.09
CA GLY A 124 -6.33 -3.43 -23.83
C GLY A 124 -6.64 -3.90 -25.26
N LEU A 125 -5.63 -4.39 -25.97
CA LEU A 125 -5.81 -4.93 -27.33
C LEU A 125 -6.70 -6.17 -27.37
N LEU A 126 -6.48 -7.14 -26.46
CA LEU A 126 -7.28 -8.37 -26.39
C LEU A 126 -8.76 -8.08 -26.07
N VAL A 127 -9.01 -7.11 -25.21
CA VAL A 127 -10.37 -6.70 -24.83
C VAL A 127 -11.04 -5.93 -25.95
N ALA A 128 -10.33 -5.01 -26.61
CA ALA A 128 -10.87 -4.32 -27.79
C ALA A 128 -11.28 -5.33 -28.87
N PHE A 129 -10.45 -6.33 -29.14
CA PHE A 129 -10.78 -7.40 -30.09
C PHE A 129 -12.04 -8.19 -29.66
N SER A 130 -12.18 -8.47 -28.36
CA SER A 130 -13.37 -9.13 -27.81
C SER A 130 -14.63 -8.28 -27.93
N GLU A 131 -14.53 -6.96 -27.71
CA GLU A 131 -15.64 -6.02 -27.93
C GLU A 131 -16.02 -5.95 -29.41
N VAL A 132 -15.06 -5.97 -30.33
CA VAL A 132 -15.35 -5.99 -31.77
C VAL A 132 -16.14 -7.25 -32.15
N ILE A 133 -15.70 -8.44 -31.72
CA ILE A 133 -16.41 -9.70 -31.96
C ILE A 133 -17.84 -9.64 -31.39
N SER A 134 -17.99 -9.11 -30.18
CA SER A 134 -19.27 -9.06 -29.48
C SER A 134 -20.26 -8.10 -30.17
N ASN A 135 -19.78 -6.93 -30.62
CA ASN A 135 -20.59 -5.99 -31.38
C ASN A 135 -20.98 -6.56 -32.75
N LEU A 136 -20.08 -7.29 -33.44
CA LEU A 136 -20.42 -7.97 -34.69
C LEU A 136 -21.52 -9.03 -34.47
N GLY A 137 -21.44 -9.80 -33.38
CA GLY A 137 -22.48 -10.76 -33.00
C GLY A 137 -23.83 -10.10 -32.68
N GLU A 138 -23.82 -8.97 -31.99
CA GLU A 138 -25.03 -8.16 -31.76
C GLU A 138 -25.62 -7.67 -33.08
N GLN A 139 -24.81 -7.15 -34.00
CA GLN A 139 -25.29 -6.66 -35.30
C GLN A 139 -25.89 -7.80 -36.14
N LEU A 140 -25.25 -8.97 -36.15
CA LEU A 140 -25.80 -10.16 -36.81
C LEU A 140 -27.17 -10.54 -36.21
N ALA A 141 -27.32 -10.47 -34.90
CA ALA A 141 -28.61 -10.72 -34.26
C ALA A 141 -29.67 -9.67 -34.62
N ARG A 142 -29.29 -8.38 -34.68
CA ARG A 142 -30.20 -7.30 -35.13
C ARG A 142 -30.66 -7.50 -36.56
N PHE A 143 -29.74 -7.90 -37.46
CA PHE A 143 -30.03 -8.21 -38.85
C PHE A 143 -31.09 -9.33 -38.96
N LEU A 144 -30.90 -10.43 -38.23
CA LEU A 144 -31.82 -11.57 -38.26
C LEU A 144 -33.23 -11.24 -37.74
N VAL A 145 -33.36 -10.34 -36.77
CA VAL A 145 -34.67 -10.02 -36.17
C VAL A 145 -35.41 -8.91 -36.91
N HIS A 146 -34.71 -7.90 -37.44
CA HIS A 146 -35.34 -6.67 -37.94
C HIS A 146 -35.00 -6.33 -39.41
N SER A 147 -34.24 -7.17 -40.12
CA SER A 147 -33.85 -6.94 -41.53
C SER A 147 -33.17 -5.58 -41.78
N TYR A 148 -32.32 -5.12 -40.85
CA TYR A 148 -31.51 -3.91 -41.04
C TYR A 148 -30.47 -4.06 -42.17
N ASN A 149 -30.05 -2.97 -42.79
CA ASN A 149 -28.96 -3.00 -43.78
C ASN A 149 -27.60 -3.32 -43.13
N PHE A 150 -26.74 -4.01 -43.88
CA PHE A 150 -25.41 -4.41 -43.41
C PHE A 150 -24.49 -3.21 -43.20
N VAL A 151 -23.59 -3.34 -42.24
CA VAL A 151 -22.61 -2.33 -41.79
C VAL A 151 -21.76 -1.84 -42.98
N PHE A 152 -21.78 -0.54 -43.28
CA PHE A 152 -20.83 0.07 -44.22
C PHE A 152 -19.43 0.14 -43.58
N ILE A 153 -18.37 0.21 -44.40
CA ILE A 153 -16.97 0.25 -43.93
C ILE A 153 -16.75 1.34 -42.85
N HIS A 154 -17.44 2.47 -42.98
CA HIS A 154 -17.36 3.58 -42.02
C HIS A 154 -17.83 3.19 -40.61
N ASP A 155 -18.98 2.51 -40.49
CA ASP A 155 -19.55 2.10 -39.21
C ASP A 155 -18.66 1.05 -38.51
N PHE A 156 -18.03 0.16 -39.30
CA PHE A 156 -17.06 -0.80 -38.78
C PHE A 156 -15.81 -0.10 -38.21
N LEU A 157 -15.27 0.91 -38.92
CA LEU A 157 -14.13 1.68 -38.44
C LEU A 157 -14.45 2.42 -37.13
N ILE A 158 -15.64 3.01 -37.02
CA ILE A 158 -16.11 3.64 -35.78
C ILE A 158 -16.19 2.62 -34.64
N LEU A 159 -16.75 1.44 -34.89
CA LEU A 159 -16.86 0.36 -33.90
C LEU A 159 -15.48 -0.06 -33.38
N VAL A 160 -14.50 -0.26 -34.26
CA VAL A 160 -13.12 -0.60 -33.87
C VAL A 160 -12.49 0.54 -33.06
N ALA A 161 -12.62 1.78 -33.51
CA ALA A 161 -12.06 2.94 -32.81
C ALA A 161 -12.65 3.10 -31.40
N VAL A 162 -13.97 2.90 -31.26
CA VAL A 162 -14.66 2.98 -29.96
C VAL A 162 -14.28 1.82 -29.05
N ALA A 163 -14.15 0.61 -29.58
CA ALA A 163 -13.68 -0.55 -28.80
C ALA A 163 -12.26 -0.34 -28.26
N LEU A 164 -11.36 0.21 -29.08
CA LEU A 164 -10.02 0.59 -28.62
C LEU A 164 -10.09 1.66 -27.54
N LEU A 165 -10.83 2.75 -27.77
CA LEU A 165 -10.95 3.83 -26.79
C LEU A 165 -11.48 3.31 -25.43
N ARG A 166 -12.54 2.50 -25.45
CA ARG A 166 -13.16 1.95 -24.24
C ARG A 166 -12.24 0.99 -23.51
N SER A 167 -11.62 0.05 -24.23
CA SER A 167 -10.76 -0.94 -23.60
C SER A 167 -9.55 -0.28 -22.92
N PHE A 168 -8.90 0.67 -23.59
CA PHE A 168 -7.75 1.38 -23.05
C PHE A 168 -8.13 2.34 -21.91
N PHE A 169 -9.32 2.96 -21.97
CA PHE A 169 -9.83 3.75 -20.86
C PHE A 169 -10.01 2.91 -19.59
N VAL A 170 -10.66 1.74 -19.69
CA VAL A 170 -10.86 0.84 -18.54
C VAL A 170 -9.54 0.30 -18.01
N VAL A 171 -8.64 -0.12 -18.91
CA VAL A 171 -7.31 -0.59 -18.51
C VAL A 171 -6.52 0.52 -17.82
N GLY A 172 -6.58 1.76 -18.31
CA GLY A 172 -5.93 2.92 -17.68
C GLY A 172 -6.42 3.18 -16.26
N ILE A 173 -7.74 3.15 -16.03
CA ILE A 173 -8.33 3.27 -14.69
C ILE A 173 -7.83 2.12 -13.79
N TYR A 174 -7.93 0.88 -14.27
CA TYR A 174 -7.50 -0.29 -13.51
C TYR A 174 -6.01 -0.24 -13.16
N SER A 175 -5.15 0.14 -14.11
CA SER A 175 -3.71 0.32 -13.88
C SER A 175 -3.42 1.41 -12.86
N SER A 176 -4.17 2.52 -12.90
CA SER A 176 -4.03 3.61 -11.92
C SER A 176 -4.38 3.13 -10.50
N ILE A 177 -5.46 2.36 -10.35
CA ILE A 177 -5.85 1.74 -9.07
C ILE A 177 -4.76 0.78 -8.58
N LEU A 178 -4.26 -0.09 -9.48
CA LEU A 178 -3.23 -1.07 -9.14
C LEU A 178 -1.92 -0.40 -8.66
N ILE A 179 -1.50 0.66 -9.35
CA ILE A 179 -0.30 1.44 -8.97
C ILE A 179 -0.50 2.11 -7.61
N ALA A 180 -1.68 2.69 -7.37
CA ALA A 180 -2.00 3.30 -6.08
C ALA A 180 -2.00 2.28 -4.93
N GLU A 181 -2.58 1.09 -5.13
CA GLU A 181 -2.55 0.01 -4.14
C GLU A 181 -1.13 -0.53 -3.89
N GLN A 182 -0.31 -0.63 -4.95
CA GLN A 182 1.10 -1.04 -4.82
C GLN A 182 1.89 -0.02 -4.02
N LYS A 183 1.77 1.29 -4.34
CA LYS A 183 2.44 2.37 -3.59
C LYS A 183 2.06 2.32 -2.11
N LYS A 184 0.77 2.17 -1.81
CA LYS A 184 0.28 2.05 -0.43
C LYS A 184 0.87 0.83 0.29
N ARG A 185 0.92 -0.33 -0.36
CA ARG A 185 1.50 -1.55 0.23
C ARG A 185 3.00 -1.43 0.49
N VAL A 186 3.74 -0.80 -0.42
CA VAL A 186 5.17 -0.52 -0.24
C VAL A 186 5.36 0.40 0.96
N GLN A 187 4.58 1.46 1.09
CA GLN A 187 4.64 2.38 2.22
C GLN A 187 4.31 1.68 3.56
N GLU A 188 3.26 0.86 3.63
CA GLU A 188 2.93 0.07 4.84
C GLU A 188 4.08 -0.86 5.22
N MET A 189 4.69 -1.52 4.23
CA MET A 189 5.84 -2.40 4.45
C MET A 189 7.08 -1.65 4.90
N LEU A 190 7.35 -0.46 4.37
CA LEU A 190 8.48 0.38 4.78
C LEU A 190 8.32 0.83 6.24
N ASN A 191 7.12 1.23 6.64
CA ASN A 191 6.83 1.62 8.02
C ASN A 191 6.99 0.43 8.99
N ILE A 192 6.41 -0.72 8.67
CA ILE A 192 6.58 -1.94 9.49
C ILE A 192 8.07 -2.34 9.52
N GLY A 193 8.77 -2.20 8.40
CA GLY A 193 10.19 -2.47 8.27
C GLY A 193 11.04 -1.57 9.17
N SER A 194 10.77 -0.26 9.21
CA SER A 194 11.49 0.69 10.07
C SER A 194 11.29 0.38 11.55
N ASP A 195 10.06 0.09 11.96
CA ASP A 195 9.74 -0.20 13.36
C ASP A 195 10.41 -1.52 13.81
N LEU A 196 10.26 -2.58 13.02
CA LEU A 196 10.88 -3.88 13.30
C LEU A 196 12.41 -3.79 13.28
N TYR A 197 13.00 -3.00 12.37
CA TYR A 197 14.43 -2.84 12.28
C TYR A 197 15.02 -2.29 13.58
N VAL A 198 14.38 -1.28 14.16
CA VAL A 198 14.80 -0.73 15.44
C VAL A 198 14.70 -1.76 16.56
N GLU A 199 13.60 -2.52 16.62
CA GLU A 199 13.43 -3.62 17.59
C GLU A 199 14.52 -4.70 17.43
N THR A 200 14.95 -5.01 16.20
CA THR A 200 16.06 -5.97 15.98
C THR A 200 17.40 -5.46 16.51
N LEU A 201 17.68 -4.16 16.41
CA LEU A 201 18.91 -3.58 16.96
C LEU A 201 18.91 -3.68 18.49
N TYR A 202 17.76 -3.43 19.13
CA TYR A 202 17.60 -3.57 20.58
C TYR A 202 17.70 -5.00 21.04
N LEU A 203 17.05 -5.93 20.33
CA LEU A 203 17.15 -7.35 20.63
C LEU A 203 18.61 -7.82 20.53
N LYS A 204 19.36 -7.35 19.52
CA LYS A 204 20.80 -7.63 19.40
C LYS A 204 21.61 -7.06 20.57
N LYS A 205 21.34 -5.82 20.99
CA LYS A 205 21.98 -5.21 22.17
C LYS A 205 21.65 -5.98 23.46
N SER A 206 20.38 -6.34 23.65
CA SER A 206 19.90 -7.13 24.79
C SER A 206 20.58 -8.51 24.83
N MET A 207 20.72 -9.19 23.69
CA MET A 207 21.45 -10.45 23.60
C MET A 207 22.91 -10.34 24.07
N ASN A 208 23.60 -9.23 23.79
CA ASN A 208 24.95 -8.99 24.30
C ASN A 208 24.97 -8.82 25.83
N HIS A 209 23.97 -8.13 26.39
CA HIS A 209 23.82 -8.03 27.85
C HIS A 209 23.53 -9.40 28.48
N ILE A 210 22.59 -10.16 27.89
CA ILE A 210 22.26 -11.53 28.32
C ILE A 210 23.51 -12.41 28.31
N GLU A 211 24.35 -12.30 27.27
CA GLU A 211 25.63 -13.02 27.19
C GLU A 211 26.59 -12.63 28.31
N THR A 212 26.72 -11.34 28.61
CA THR A 212 27.56 -10.84 29.71
C THR A 212 27.07 -11.33 31.08
N ILE A 213 25.76 -11.31 31.30
CA ILE A 213 25.14 -11.80 32.54
C ILE A 213 25.29 -13.32 32.64
N THR A 214 25.14 -14.05 31.54
CA THR A 214 25.35 -15.50 31.48
C THR A 214 26.78 -15.84 31.90
N ALA A 215 27.77 -15.15 31.34
CA ALA A 215 29.18 -15.34 31.70
C ALA A 215 29.43 -15.05 33.18
N SER A 216 28.90 -13.92 33.68
CA SER A 216 28.99 -13.55 35.10
C SER A 216 28.35 -14.58 36.04
N GLY A 217 27.23 -15.19 35.63
CA GLY A 217 26.57 -16.27 36.36
C GLY A 217 27.43 -17.54 36.45
N PHE A 218 28.11 -17.92 35.36
CA PHE A 218 29.06 -19.03 35.37
C PHE A 218 30.30 -18.74 36.23
N ASP A 219 30.79 -17.50 36.23
CA ASP A 219 31.88 -17.08 37.10
C ASP A 219 31.49 -17.14 38.58
N LEU A 220 30.29 -16.68 38.93
CA LEU A 220 29.73 -16.79 40.28
C LEU A 220 29.61 -18.25 40.71
N TYR A 221 29.09 -19.11 39.84
CA TYR A 221 29.06 -20.57 40.06
C TYR A 221 30.46 -21.12 40.38
N ARG A 222 31.47 -20.76 39.58
CA ARG A 222 32.86 -21.22 39.78
C ARG A 222 33.43 -20.74 41.11
N GLN A 223 33.16 -19.49 41.51
CA GLN A 223 33.61 -18.94 42.79
C GLN A 223 32.96 -19.63 44.00
N LEU A 224 31.64 -19.84 43.96
CA LEU A 224 30.89 -20.51 45.04
C LEU A 224 31.30 -21.98 45.18
N LYS A 225 31.59 -22.66 44.05
CA LYS A 225 32.11 -24.02 44.04
C LYS A 225 33.45 -24.15 44.77
N VAL A 226 34.36 -23.18 44.57
CA VAL A 226 35.66 -23.15 45.26
C VAL A 226 35.49 -22.92 46.76
N LYS A 227 34.52 -22.10 47.17
CA LYS A 227 34.25 -21.78 48.59
C LYS A 227 33.45 -22.86 49.33
N GLY A 228 32.95 -23.89 48.64
CA GLY A 228 32.21 -25.01 49.25
C GLY A 228 30.72 -24.74 49.53
N TYR A 229 30.17 -23.61 49.09
CA TYR A 229 28.75 -23.24 49.24
C TYR A 229 27.87 -24.02 48.26
N ARG A 230 27.46 -25.23 48.64
CA ARG A 230 26.88 -26.21 47.71
C ARG A 230 25.48 -25.83 47.20
N ALA A 231 24.63 -25.23 48.04
CA ALA A 231 23.27 -24.86 47.65
C ALA A 231 23.25 -23.64 46.72
N GLU A 232 24.01 -22.61 47.09
CA GLU A 232 24.17 -21.36 46.35
C GLU A 232 24.87 -21.59 45.01
N CYS A 233 25.84 -22.51 44.97
CA CYS A 233 26.49 -22.96 43.74
C CYS A 233 25.48 -23.56 42.75
N LEU A 234 24.61 -24.47 43.20
CA LEU A 234 23.57 -25.04 42.34
C LEU A 234 22.55 -23.99 41.88
N GLN A 235 22.21 -23.05 42.74
CA GLN A 235 21.31 -21.94 42.40
C GLN A 235 21.93 -21.02 41.34
N ALA A 236 23.20 -20.64 41.48
CA ALA A 236 23.91 -19.81 40.50
C ALA A 236 24.03 -20.52 39.13
N LEU A 237 24.30 -21.83 39.13
CA LEU A 237 24.32 -22.64 37.91
C LEU A 237 22.95 -22.65 37.21
N HIS A 238 21.88 -22.88 37.97
CA HIS A 238 20.51 -22.88 37.44
C HIS A 238 20.15 -21.51 36.84
N ILE A 239 20.45 -20.41 37.53
CA ILE A 239 20.22 -19.05 37.00
C ILE A 239 21.00 -18.84 35.70
N ALA A 240 22.27 -19.23 35.63
CA ALA A 240 23.06 -19.11 34.40
C ALA A 240 22.48 -19.93 33.24
N GLN A 241 21.94 -21.13 33.51
CA GLN A 241 21.28 -21.97 32.51
C GLN A 241 19.98 -21.35 32.00
N GLU A 242 19.13 -20.83 32.88
CA GLU A 242 17.88 -20.16 32.49
C GLU A 242 18.16 -18.93 31.62
N ILE A 243 19.15 -18.11 31.99
CA ILE A 243 19.56 -16.94 31.20
C ILE A 243 20.11 -17.37 29.83
N HIS A 244 20.81 -18.51 29.76
CA HIS A 244 21.27 -19.07 28.50
C HIS A 244 20.12 -19.52 27.57
N GLU A 245 19.07 -20.12 28.12
CA GLU A 245 17.86 -20.45 27.34
C GLU A 245 17.14 -19.18 26.85
N VAL A 246 17.04 -18.13 27.67
CA VAL A 246 16.52 -16.82 27.25
C VAL A 246 17.34 -16.23 26.10
N LYS A 247 18.68 -16.38 26.10
CA LYS A 247 19.54 -15.98 24.98
C LYS A 247 19.14 -16.71 23.70
N LYS A 248 18.94 -18.02 23.78
CA LYS A 248 18.61 -18.88 22.64
C LYS A 248 17.22 -18.57 22.08
N ASP A 249 16.26 -18.23 22.93
CA ASP A 249 14.93 -17.76 22.51
C ASP A 249 15.03 -16.41 21.81
N SER A 250 15.79 -15.47 22.38
CA SER A 250 16.05 -14.16 21.77
C SER A 250 16.72 -14.28 20.41
N GLN A 251 17.68 -15.21 20.26
CA GLN A 251 18.33 -15.53 18.97
C GLN A 251 17.33 -16.04 17.93
N ARG A 252 16.39 -16.90 18.32
CA ARG A 252 15.34 -17.42 17.42
C ARG A 252 14.40 -16.29 16.97
N ILE A 253 13.98 -15.42 17.89
CA ILE A 253 13.17 -14.24 17.57
C ILE A 253 13.93 -13.33 16.61
N TYR A 254 15.20 -13.03 16.91
CA TYR A 254 16.06 -12.19 16.07
C TYR A 254 16.18 -12.76 14.65
N ALA A 255 16.42 -14.07 14.51
CA ALA A 255 16.50 -14.72 13.20
C ALA A 255 15.16 -14.63 12.43
N GLY A 256 14.03 -14.78 13.12
CA GLY A 256 12.70 -14.66 12.53
C GLY A 256 12.40 -13.24 12.02
N ILE A 257 12.65 -12.22 12.85
CA ILE A 257 12.41 -10.81 12.49
C ILE A 257 13.43 -10.35 11.43
N SER A 258 14.71 -10.71 11.57
CA SER A 258 15.75 -10.36 10.61
C SER A 258 15.46 -10.92 9.22
N LYS A 259 14.72 -12.03 9.10
CA LYS A 259 14.28 -12.54 7.79
C LYS A 259 13.23 -11.64 7.13
N ILE A 260 12.35 -11.03 7.93
CA ILE A 260 11.33 -10.09 7.46
C ILE A 260 11.97 -8.76 7.07
N VAL A 261 12.91 -8.29 7.88
CA VAL A 261 13.59 -6.99 7.73
C VAL A 261 14.75 -7.04 6.72
N GLY A 262 15.47 -8.16 6.62
CA GLY A 262 16.81 -8.24 6.02
C GLY A 262 16.97 -9.08 4.75
N GLU A 263 15.96 -9.81 4.26
CA GLU A 263 16.11 -10.62 3.02
C GLU A 263 15.40 -10.06 1.78
N LYS A 264 14.65 -8.96 1.90
CA LYS A 264 14.20 -8.20 0.73
C LYS A 264 15.04 -6.94 0.66
N SER A 265 16.16 -7.00 -0.07
CA SER A 265 16.77 -5.79 -0.61
C SER A 265 15.70 -5.11 -1.47
N TYR A 266 15.06 -4.06 -0.95
CA TYR A 266 14.10 -3.25 -1.70
C TYR A 266 14.85 -2.32 -2.66
N GLY A 267 15.89 -2.82 -3.33
CA GLY A 267 16.84 -2.00 -4.08
C GLY A 267 17.29 -0.77 -3.28
N SER A 268 17.70 0.25 -4.02
CA SER A 268 17.89 1.59 -3.48
C SER A 268 16.61 2.43 -3.65
N ILE A 269 16.33 3.28 -2.67
CA ILE A 269 15.24 4.28 -2.73
C ILE A 269 15.88 5.66 -2.92
N ARG A 270 15.24 6.54 -3.70
CA ARG A 270 15.69 7.94 -3.81
C ARG A 270 15.39 8.73 -2.55
N LEU A 271 16.28 9.63 -2.16
CA LEU A 271 16.10 10.48 -0.98
C LEU A 271 14.78 11.27 -1.04
N SER A 272 14.45 11.83 -2.20
CA SER A 272 13.18 12.55 -2.41
C SER A 272 11.94 11.68 -2.14
N GLU A 273 11.98 10.41 -2.54
CA GLU A 273 10.90 9.46 -2.30
C GLU A 273 10.80 9.07 -0.81
N LEU A 274 11.95 8.86 -0.16
CA LEU A 274 12.04 8.58 1.27
C LEU A 274 11.47 9.73 2.11
N LEU A 275 11.83 10.97 1.79
CA LEU A 275 11.33 12.16 2.47
C LEU A 275 9.83 12.35 2.27
N HIS A 276 9.32 12.05 1.08
CA HIS A 276 7.88 12.05 0.81
C HIS A 276 7.13 11.02 1.67
N TYR A 277 7.69 9.83 1.89
CA TYR A 277 7.08 8.83 2.78
C TYR A 277 7.04 9.29 4.24
N ILE A 278 8.07 9.99 4.71
CA ILE A 278 8.12 10.56 6.06
C ILE A 278 7.05 11.64 6.21
N GLU A 279 6.97 12.58 5.27
CA GLU A 279 5.97 13.64 5.29
C GLU A 279 4.54 13.06 5.30
N GLU A 280 4.23 12.14 4.39
CA GLU A 280 2.89 11.57 4.28
C GLU A 280 2.53 10.72 5.52
N GLY A 281 3.48 9.95 6.05
CA GLY A 281 3.28 9.13 7.25
C GLY A 281 3.03 9.98 8.50
N ASN A 282 3.84 11.03 8.68
CA ASN A 282 3.78 11.89 9.85
C ASN A 282 2.63 12.92 9.77
N SER A 283 2.20 13.32 8.57
CA SER A 283 0.99 14.16 8.41
C SER A 283 -0.27 13.42 8.88
N LYS A 284 -0.41 12.13 8.54
CA LYS A 284 -1.50 11.30 9.07
C LYS A 284 -1.44 11.16 10.59
N TYR A 285 -0.24 11.06 11.15
CA TYR A 285 -0.04 10.98 12.60
C TYR A 285 -0.42 12.29 13.31
N SER A 286 -0.05 13.46 12.76
CA SER A 286 -0.47 14.74 13.33
C SER A 286 -1.98 14.94 13.26
N GLU A 287 -2.63 14.55 12.14
CA GLU A 287 -4.09 14.57 12.00
C GLU A 287 -4.79 13.72 13.07
N LEU A 288 -4.27 12.52 13.36
CA LEU A 288 -4.81 11.63 14.42
C LEU A 288 -4.71 12.25 15.82
N LEU A 289 -3.67 13.05 16.06
CA LEU A 289 -3.51 13.81 17.31
C LEU A 289 -4.28 15.14 17.32
N GLY A 290 -4.97 15.49 16.23
CA GLY A 290 -5.70 16.75 16.10
C GLY A 290 -4.80 17.98 15.98
N LYS A 291 -3.57 17.81 15.50
CA LYS A 291 -2.56 18.88 15.37
C LYS A 291 -2.39 19.29 13.91
N ASP A 292 -2.21 20.58 13.68
CA ASP A 292 -1.97 21.18 12.36
C ASP A 292 -0.48 21.52 12.21
N ILE A 293 0.21 20.66 11.47
CA ILE A 293 1.67 20.70 11.34
C ILE A 293 2.05 21.00 9.89
N GLN A 294 2.82 22.08 9.70
CA GLN A 294 3.41 22.40 8.41
C GLN A 294 4.80 21.74 8.30
N PHE A 295 4.96 20.84 7.32
CA PHE A 295 6.26 20.26 6.98
C PHE A 295 7.03 21.16 5.99
N LYS A 296 8.31 21.37 6.26
CA LYS A 296 9.25 22.09 5.37
C LYS A 296 10.45 21.21 5.08
N ILE A 297 10.45 20.57 3.91
CA ILE A 297 11.50 19.64 3.50
C ILE A 297 12.42 20.31 2.47
N SER A 298 13.74 20.17 2.67
CA SER A 298 14.76 20.68 1.74
C SER A 298 15.95 19.74 1.65
N PHE A 299 16.53 19.60 0.47
CA PHE A 299 17.74 18.84 0.23
C PHE A 299 18.54 19.43 -0.94
N ASP A 300 19.87 19.30 -0.92
CA ASP A 300 20.75 19.81 -1.97
C ASP A 300 21.09 18.76 -3.06
N SER A 301 21.02 17.47 -2.74
CA SER A 301 21.18 16.38 -3.70
C SER A 301 20.16 15.25 -3.48
N ASP A 302 19.68 14.67 -4.59
CA ASP A 302 18.75 13.52 -4.57
C ASP A 302 19.49 12.24 -4.95
N PHE A 303 20.04 11.57 -3.93
CA PHE A 303 20.81 10.34 -4.11
C PHE A 303 19.98 9.09 -3.80
N GLN A 304 20.51 7.93 -4.22
CA GLN A 304 19.94 6.62 -3.92
C GLN A 304 20.55 6.04 -2.64
N THR A 305 19.74 5.40 -1.81
CA THR A 305 20.19 4.80 -0.55
C THR A 305 19.64 3.38 -0.36
N GLU A 306 20.53 2.45 -0.01
CA GLU A 306 20.16 1.11 0.49
C GLU A 306 19.86 1.12 2.00
N GLU A 307 20.29 2.16 2.73
CA GLU A 307 20.00 2.36 4.16
C GLU A 307 18.64 3.04 4.39
N HIS A 308 17.69 2.88 3.47
CA HIS A 308 16.37 3.52 3.53
C HIS A 308 15.57 3.14 4.78
N ILE A 309 15.63 1.88 5.24
CA ILE A 309 14.94 1.44 6.46
C ILE A 309 15.51 2.15 7.69
N ALA A 310 16.83 2.28 7.75
CA ALA A 310 17.52 3.00 8.82
C ALA A 310 17.12 4.47 8.80
N LEU A 311 17.27 5.16 7.66
CA LEU A 311 16.92 6.58 7.56
C LEU A 311 15.44 6.85 7.85
N LEU A 312 14.52 5.98 7.42
CA LEU A 312 13.10 6.06 7.76
C LEU A 312 12.88 5.95 9.27
N ALA A 313 13.48 4.94 9.92
CA ALA A 313 13.36 4.77 11.37
C ALA A 313 13.90 5.98 12.14
N LEU A 314 15.05 6.51 11.73
CA LEU A 314 15.67 7.68 12.31
C LEU A 314 14.74 8.90 12.22
N LEU A 315 14.32 9.23 10.99
CA LEU A 315 13.58 10.44 10.72
C LEU A 315 12.15 10.36 11.25
N ASN A 316 11.49 9.20 11.18
CA ASN A 316 10.17 9.01 11.79
C ASN A 316 10.22 9.22 13.31
N ASN A 317 11.26 8.73 14.00
CA ASN A 317 11.35 8.90 15.45
C ASN A 317 11.51 10.38 15.83
N LEU A 318 12.41 11.10 15.15
CA LEU A 318 12.63 12.52 15.38
C LEU A 318 11.40 13.36 15.03
N THR A 319 10.75 13.06 13.90
CA THR A 319 9.56 13.77 13.43
C THR A 319 8.36 13.51 14.34
N ALA A 320 8.15 12.27 14.79
CA ALA A 320 7.10 11.95 15.76
C ALA A 320 7.32 12.67 17.09
N ASN A 321 8.57 12.71 17.59
CA ASN A 321 8.91 13.46 18.80
C ASN A 321 8.59 14.96 18.65
N ALA A 322 8.89 15.55 17.49
CA ALA A 322 8.55 16.93 17.18
C ALA A 322 7.03 17.17 17.14
N ILE A 323 6.25 16.30 16.50
CA ILE A 323 4.77 16.39 16.49
C ILE A 323 4.22 16.32 17.90
N GLU A 324 4.75 15.41 18.73
CA GLU A 324 4.31 15.27 20.11
C GLU A 324 4.64 16.50 20.96
N ALA A 325 5.77 17.18 20.69
CA ALA A 325 6.20 18.40 21.39
C ALA A 325 5.46 19.69 20.97
N ILE A 326 4.86 19.71 19.79
CA ILE A 326 4.03 20.83 19.33
C ILE A 326 2.63 20.72 19.95
N GLU A 327 2.05 21.80 20.46
CA GLU A 327 0.72 21.74 21.11
C GLU A 327 -0.42 21.58 20.09
N GLU A 328 -0.73 22.63 19.32
CA GLU A 328 -1.84 22.65 18.36
C GLU A 328 -1.37 22.94 16.93
N HIS A 329 -0.59 24.01 16.74
CA HIS A 329 -0.08 24.46 15.45
C HIS A 329 1.44 24.57 15.47
N GLY A 330 2.11 24.09 14.43
CA GLY A 330 3.56 24.20 14.37
C GLY A 330 4.18 23.90 13.01
N ILE A 331 5.50 24.00 12.97
CA ILE A 331 6.32 23.80 11.80
C ILE A 331 7.39 22.78 12.15
N ILE A 332 7.53 21.76 11.32
CA ILE A 332 8.65 20.83 11.37
C ILE A 332 9.44 20.98 10.07
N SER A 333 10.73 21.20 10.19
CA SER A 333 11.66 21.34 9.07
C SER A 333 12.66 20.20 9.05
N ILE A 334 12.83 19.60 7.88
CA ILE A 334 13.80 18.55 7.61
C ILE A 334 14.71 19.06 6.49
N ALA A 335 16.00 19.19 6.79
CA ALA A 335 17.01 19.64 5.82
C ALA A 335 18.12 18.59 5.70
N ILE A 336 18.47 18.21 4.48
CA ILE A 336 19.56 17.26 4.21
C ILE A 336 20.57 17.92 3.27
N GLN A 337 21.82 18.02 3.70
CA GLN A 337 22.89 18.69 2.95
C GLN A 337 24.12 17.81 2.87
N GLN A 338 24.76 17.76 1.70
CA GLN A 338 26.08 17.15 1.54
C GLN A 338 27.17 18.19 1.82
N GLN A 339 28.05 17.87 2.76
CA GLN A 339 29.19 18.69 3.16
C GLN A 339 30.46 17.84 3.09
N GLU A 340 31.25 18.06 2.04
CA GLU A 340 32.49 17.31 1.81
C GLU A 340 32.25 15.79 1.77
N ASP A 341 32.72 15.06 2.79
CA ASP A 341 32.59 13.59 2.93
C ASP A 341 31.39 13.17 3.79
N ASP A 342 30.64 14.12 4.34
CA ASP A 342 29.54 13.90 5.28
C ASP A 342 28.20 14.39 4.73
N THR A 343 27.13 13.68 5.09
CA THR A 343 25.76 14.13 4.92
C THR A 343 25.22 14.63 6.26
N VAL A 344 24.83 15.90 6.27
CA VAL A 344 24.25 16.59 7.43
C VAL A 344 22.73 16.60 7.31
N ILE A 345 22.07 15.97 8.28
CA ILE A 345 20.61 15.93 8.38
C ILE A 345 20.20 16.78 9.58
N THR A 346 19.30 17.74 9.39
CA THR A 346 18.75 18.58 10.45
C THR A 346 17.24 18.35 10.54
N VAL A 347 16.73 18.08 11.73
CA VAL A 347 15.30 18.03 12.04
C VAL A 347 15.02 19.09 13.09
N CYS A 348 14.24 20.10 12.74
CA CYS A 348 13.93 21.23 13.63
C CYS A 348 12.43 21.45 13.75
N ASP A 349 11.96 21.63 14.98
CA ASP A 349 10.58 21.94 15.32
C ASP A 349 10.48 23.20 16.18
N ASN A 350 9.28 23.79 16.20
CA ASN A 350 8.94 24.93 17.05
C ASN A 350 8.01 24.56 18.22
N GLY A 351 8.18 23.36 18.78
CA GLY A 351 7.42 22.87 19.93
C GLY A 351 7.86 23.48 21.25
N SER A 352 7.44 22.84 22.36
CA SER A 352 7.72 23.31 23.72
C SER A 352 9.20 23.35 24.13
N GLY A 353 10.08 22.78 23.30
CA GLY A 353 11.49 22.63 23.61
C GLY A 353 11.79 21.52 24.61
N ILE A 354 13.08 21.39 24.92
CA ILE A 354 13.64 20.48 25.93
C ILE A 354 14.31 21.33 27.00
N SER A 355 14.05 21.01 28.27
CA SER A 355 14.67 21.74 29.37
C SER A 355 16.19 21.54 29.38
N GLN A 356 16.94 22.56 29.78
CA GLN A 356 18.41 22.52 29.76
C GLN A 356 19.00 21.43 30.66
N ASN A 357 18.27 21.05 31.72
CA ASN A 357 18.65 19.97 32.63
C ASN A 357 18.47 18.58 31.99
N ASP A 358 17.56 18.47 31.02
CA ASP A 358 17.21 17.19 30.41
C ASP A 358 18.11 16.87 29.20
N LEU A 359 18.71 17.89 28.55
CA LEU A 359 19.53 17.73 27.34
C LEU A 359 20.65 16.68 27.48
N SER A 360 21.25 16.54 28.67
CA SER A 360 22.30 15.54 28.91
C SER A 360 21.78 14.11 29.07
N ILE A 361 20.49 13.94 29.40
CA ILE A 361 19.89 12.65 29.75
C ILE A 361 18.82 12.18 28.75
N ILE A 362 18.38 13.01 27.80
CA ILE A 362 17.34 12.63 26.81
C ILE A 362 17.72 11.43 25.93
N PHE A 363 19.01 11.12 25.82
CA PHE A 363 19.52 9.97 25.08
C PHE A 363 19.70 8.72 25.94
N GLU A 364 19.53 8.83 27.27
CA GLU A 364 19.64 7.69 28.17
C GLU A 364 18.45 6.72 27.97
N PRO A 365 18.71 5.40 27.85
CA PRO A 365 17.64 4.43 27.68
C PRO A 365 16.64 4.46 28.85
N GLY A 366 15.35 4.56 28.53
CA GLY A 366 14.26 4.55 29.51
C GLY A 366 13.92 5.92 30.10
N TYR A 367 14.66 6.97 29.72
CA TYR A 367 14.32 8.33 30.09
C TYR A 367 13.08 8.80 29.29
N THR A 368 12.07 9.28 30.00
CA THR A 368 10.88 9.88 29.41
C THR A 368 10.31 10.94 30.34
N THR A 369 9.74 11.99 29.75
CA THR A 369 8.89 12.97 30.44
C THR A 369 7.40 12.74 30.17
N LYS A 370 7.09 11.77 29.29
CA LYS A 370 5.74 11.48 28.80
C LYS A 370 5.06 10.41 29.65
N TYR A 371 3.85 10.72 30.09
CA TYR A 371 2.96 9.82 30.84
C TYR A 371 1.62 9.73 30.12
N ASN A 372 1.03 8.54 30.06
CA ASN A 372 -0.32 8.38 29.52
C ASN A 372 -1.39 8.88 30.52
N ILE A 373 -2.66 8.89 30.10
CA ILE A 373 -3.81 9.36 30.91
C ILE A 373 -3.96 8.55 32.21
N GLU A 374 -3.45 7.33 32.24
CA GLU A 374 -3.44 6.43 33.39
C GLU A 374 -2.21 6.61 34.30
N GLY A 375 -1.33 7.58 33.99
CA GLY A 375 -0.13 7.89 34.76
C GLY A 375 1.03 6.91 34.53
N VAL A 376 0.98 6.07 33.51
CA VAL A 376 2.05 5.14 33.12
C VAL A 376 3.04 5.89 32.23
N ALA A 377 4.32 5.88 32.63
CA ALA A 377 5.40 6.44 31.84
C ALA A 377 5.50 5.74 30.48
N ALA A 378 5.66 6.52 29.41
CA ALA A 378 6.05 5.96 28.12
C ALA A 378 7.39 5.21 28.25
N THR A 379 7.69 4.31 27.32
CA THR A 379 8.84 3.43 27.46
C THR A 379 10.20 4.17 27.46
N GLY A 380 10.25 5.42 27.00
CA GLY A 380 11.46 6.25 27.04
C GLY A 380 12.60 5.73 26.16
N ILE A 381 12.28 4.94 25.13
CA ILE A 381 13.29 4.26 24.31
C ILE A 381 13.55 5.00 22.98
N GLY A 382 12.65 5.88 22.53
CA GLY A 382 12.69 6.52 21.21
C GLY A 382 14.02 7.21 20.86
N LEU A 383 14.49 8.16 21.67
CA LEU A 383 15.77 8.86 21.37
C LEU A 383 17.00 7.98 21.57
N SER A 384 16.92 6.97 22.44
CA SER A 384 17.99 5.96 22.56
C SER A 384 18.05 5.02 21.32
N HIS A 385 16.92 4.84 20.62
CA HIS A 385 16.88 4.15 19.33
C HIS A 385 17.67 4.93 18.27
N VAL A 386 17.42 6.24 18.22
CA VAL A 386 18.08 7.15 17.30
C VAL A 386 19.61 7.12 17.48
N THR A 387 20.13 7.17 18.71
CA THR A 387 21.58 7.13 18.93
C THR A 387 22.21 5.80 18.52
N THR A 388 21.54 4.68 18.80
CA THR A 388 22.01 3.34 18.40
C THR A 388 22.11 3.24 16.87
N LEU A 389 21.12 3.79 16.18
CA LEU A 389 21.04 3.78 14.73
C LEU A 389 22.10 4.66 14.07
N ILE A 390 22.28 5.87 14.57
CA ILE A 390 23.32 6.80 14.09
C ILE A 390 24.71 6.20 14.29
N THR A 391 24.95 5.55 15.44
CA THR A 391 26.21 4.85 15.70
C THR A 391 26.44 3.72 14.69
N LYS A 392 25.39 2.96 14.31
CA LYS A 392 25.48 1.92 13.28
C LYS A 392 25.85 2.49 11.91
N LEU A 393 25.39 3.71 11.61
CA LEU A 393 25.72 4.45 10.39
C LEU A 393 27.05 5.21 10.50
N ASN A 394 27.88 4.94 11.52
CA ASN A 394 29.13 5.65 11.79
C ASN A 394 28.98 7.18 11.92
N GLY A 395 27.80 7.64 12.31
CA GLY A 395 27.48 9.05 12.45
C GLY A 395 27.54 9.58 13.88
N THR A 396 27.20 10.85 14.02
CA THR A 396 27.05 11.55 15.31
C THR A 396 25.74 12.33 15.35
N ILE A 397 25.25 12.61 16.56
CA ILE A 397 24.06 13.44 16.79
C ILE A 397 24.35 14.48 17.86
N SER A 398 23.88 15.70 17.61
CA SER A 398 23.79 16.77 18.61
C SER A 398 22.38 17.33 18.65
N VAL A 399 22.02 17.92 19.78
CA VAL A 399 20.73 18.58 19.99
C VAL A 399 20.98 20.00 20.50
N GLU A 400 20.24 20.94 19.94
CA GLU A 400 20.14 22.30 20.43
C GLU A 400 18.65 22.56 20.70
N SER A 401 18.32 23.02 21.90
CA SER A 401 16.92 23.30 22.24
C SER A 401 16.82 24.52 23.13
N ASN A 402 15.76 25.28 22.93
CA ASN A 402 15.30 26.35 23.80
C ASN A 402 13.79 26.17 24.02
N ASN A 403 13.16 26.98 24.87
CA ASN A 403 11.73 26.86 25.22
C ASN A 403 10.73 27.05 24.06
N LYS A 404 11.20 27.22 22.82
CA LYS A 404 10.37 27.47 21.63
C LYS A 404 10.78 26.66 20.41
N GLU A 405 11.99 26.10 20.39
CA GLU A 405 12.53 25.39 19.24
C GLU A 405 13.47 24.28 19.68
N THR A 406 13.42 23.14 18.99
CA THR A 406 14.39 22.06 19.13
C THR A 406 14.96 21.74 17.77
N MET A 407 16.27 21.52 17.70
CA MET A 407 17.00 21.13 16.52
C MET A 407 17.86 19.92 16.84
N PHE A 408 17.60 18.81 16.16
CA PHE A 408 18.52 17.68 16.09
C PHE A 408 19.37 17.81 14.84
N LYS A 409 20.69 17.72 15.01
CA LYS A 409 21.67 17.71 13.93
C LYS A 409 22.38 16.35 13.92
N ILE A 410 22.28 15.66 12.81
CA ILE A 410 22.89 14.35 12.56
C ILE A 410 23.94 14.51 11.47
N ILE A 411 25.11 13.94 11.66
CA ILE A 411 26.21 13.92 10.69
C ILE A 411 26.56 12.47 10.42
N ILE A 412 26.45 12.02 9.16
CA ILE A 412 26.72 10.63 8.74
C ILE A 412 27.67 10.67 7.54
N PRO A 413 28.74 9.85 7.50
CA PRO A 413 29.60 9.79 6.33
C PRO A 413 28.81 9.43 5.06
N THR A 414 28.92 10.24 4.00
CA THR A 414 28.08 10.12 2.78
C THR A 414 28.19 8.74 2.16
N GLN A 415 29.40 8.16 2.12
CA GLN A 415 29.65 6.80 1.63
C GLN A 415 28.87 5.69 2.36
N THR A 416 28.37 5.97 3.57
CA THR A 416 27.60 5.00 4.35
C THR A 416 26.14 4.92 3.89
N ILE A 417 25.58 6.03 3.41
CA ILE A 417 24.16 6.13 3.08
C ILE A 417 23.90 6.25 1.58
N GLN A 418 24.86 6.76 0.81
CA GLN A 418 24.72 6.89 -0.64
C GLN A 418 25.21 5.64 -1.35
N THR A 419 24.36 5.09 -2.21
CA THR A 419 24.69 3.97 -3.10
C THR A 419 24.69 4.43 -4.55
N GLY A 420 25.85 4.33 -5.20
CA GLY A 420 26.08 4.74 -6.59
C GLY A 420 26.78 6.10 -6.72
N GLU A 421 27.72 6.21 -7.67
CA GLU A 421 28.22 7.50 -8.13
C GLU A 421 27.09 8.25 -8.86
N THR A 422 27.02 9.55 -8.63
CA THR A 422 26.10 10.52 -9.24
C THR A 422 25.98 10.40 -10.75
#